data_AF-A0A2N0PHZ4-F1
#
_entry.id   AF-A0A2N0PHZ4-F1
#
_cell.length_a   1.000
_cell.length_b   1.000
_cell.length_c   1.000
_cell.angle_alpha   90.00
_cell.angle_beta   90.00
_cell.angle_gamma   90.00
#
_symmetry.space_group_name_H-M   'P 1'
#
loop_
_entity.id
_entity.type
_entity.pdbx_description
1 polymer ?
#
loop_
_entity_poly.entity_id
_entity_poly.type
_entity_poly.pdbx_seq_one_letter_code
_entity_poly.pdbx_strand_id
1 'polypeptide(L)'
;MATHLCTKGYLTEIDITYEDVDDEMLIQAIYQNCPNLRYLKISLMNHTNSLISEFENLSIHSRSAPIGLFKFKFHSTRFELEDFKLFFDNWKNRNPVLLTISYTPFFVNLSEHHQLVDLFEKYKVKEIIKKYYISGHFEEFSNNY
;
A
#
# COMPACT_ATOMS: atom_id res chain seq x y z
N MET A 1 -4.02 -27.77 -10.80
CA MET A 1 -4.76 -27.06 -11.88
C MET A 1 -4.84 -25.60 -11.47
N ALA A 2 -3.99 -24.75 -12.04
CA ALA A 2 -4.00 -23.31 -11.75
C ALA A 2 -5.13 -22.67 -12.57
N THR A 3 -6.12 -22.07 -11.91
CA THR A 3 -7.17 -21.30 -12.57
C THR A 3 -6.57 -19.96 -12.99
N HIS A 4 -6.32 -19.81 -14.30
CA HIS A 4 -6.01 -18.52 -14.91
C HIS A 4 -7.22 -17.58 -14.77
N LEU A 5 -7.17 -16.67 -13.79
CA LEU A 5 -8.07 -15.52 -13.75
C LEU A 5 -7.60 -14.49 -14.78
N CYS A 6 -7.62 -14.84 -16.08
CA CYS A 6 -7.32 -13.91 -17.15
C CYS A 6 -8.44 -12.88 -17.23
N THR A 7 -8.26 -11.72 -16.58
CA THR A 7 -9.15 -10.58 -16.82
C THR A 7 -9.00 -10.22 -18.29
N LYS A 8 -10.10 -10.01 -19.02
CA LYS A 8 -10.08 -9.72 -20.47
C LYS A 8 -9.45 -8.35 -20.83
N GLY A 9 -8.50 -7.86 -20.04
CA GLY A 9 -7.81 -6.58 -20.22
C GLY A 9 -8.59 -5.36 -19.73
N TYR A 10 -9.79 -5.52 -19.18
CA TYR A 10 -10.64 -4.39 -18.77
C TYR A 10 -10.58 -4.06 -17.28
N LEU A 11 -10.00 -4.92 -16.45
CA LEU A 11 -9.98 -4.69 -15.01
C LEU A 11 -8.91 -3.65 -14.67
N THR A 12 -9.33 -2.40 -14.53
CA THR A 12 -8.46 -1.27 -14.18
C THR A 12 -8.50 -0.94 -12.70
N GLU A 13 -9.48 -1.45 -11.96
CA GLU A 13 -9.66 -1.18 -10.53
C GLU A 13 -10.01 -2.47 -9.79
N ILE A 14 -9.37 -2.69 -8.64
CA ILE A 14 -9.64 -3.80 -7.72
C ILE A 14 -9.84 -3.22 -6.33
N ASP A 15 -10.90 -3.67 -5.65
CA ASP A 15 -11.21 -3.35 -4.25
C ASP A 15 -11.45 -4.65 -3.50
N ILE A 16 -10.51 -5.03 -2.62
CA ILE A 16 -10.57 -6.25 -1.83
C ILE A 16 -10.57 -5.87 -0.35
N THR A 17 -11.53 -6.42 0.38
CA THR A 17 -11.79 -6.12 1.80
C THR A 17 -11.86 -7.40 2.65
N TYR A 18 -11.33 -8.52 2.14
CA TYR A 18 -11.56 -9.85 2.70
C TYR A 18 -10.44 -10.29 3.67
N GLU A 19 -10.83 -10.96 4.77
CA GLU A 19 -10.03 -11.22 5.98
C GLU A 19 -9.48 -12.66 6.10
N ASP A 20 -9.34 -13.42 5.00
CA ASP A 20 -9.09 -14.88 5.13
C ASP A 20 -8.24 -15.49 4.00
N VAL A 21 -7.48 -14.67 3.27
CA VAL A 21 -6.58 -15.14 2.19
C VAL A 21 -5.16 -14.69 2.50
N ASP A 22 -4.19 -15.52 2.17
CA ASP A 22 -2.77 -15.17 2.18
C ASP A 22 -2.52 -13.97 1.25
N ASP A 23 -2.26 -12.80 1.84
CA ASP A 23 -2.03 -11.54 1.13
C ASP A 23 -0.90 -11.66 0.11
N GLU A 24 0.13 -12.49 0.35
CA GLU A 24 1.23 -12.70 -0.59
C GLU A 24 0.73 -13.31 -1.90
N MET A 25 0.02 -14.44 -1.78
CA MET A 25 -0.53 -15.15 -2.92
C MET A 25 -1.50 -14.26 -3.71
N LEU A 26 -2.29 -13.45 -3.00
CA LEU A 26 -3.25 -12.54 -3.61
C LEU A 26 -2.55 -11.41 -4.38
N ILE A 27 -1.57 -10.73 -3.78
CA ILE A 27 -0.83 -9.64 -4.41
C ILE A 27 -0.11 -10.16 -5.67
N GLN A 28 0.57 -11.30 -5.57
CA GLN A 28 1.24 -11.91 -6.71
C GLN A 28 0.25 -12.26 -7.82
N ALA A 29 -0.89 -12.86 -7.49
CA ALA A 29 -1.92 -13.22 -8.46
C ALA A 29 -2.49 -11.98 -9.16
N ILE A 30 -2.76 -10.89 -8.43
CA ILE A 30 -3.24 -9.62 -9.00
C ILE A 30 -2.21 -9.07 -9.99
N TYR A 31 -0.94 -8.98 -9.58
CA TYR A 31 0.12 -8.43 -10.42
C TYR A 31 0.35 -9.23 -11.69
N GLN A 32 0.24 -10.56 -11.63
CA GLN A 32 0.41 -11.44 -12.79
C GLN A 32 -0.78 -11.42 -13.75
N ASN A 33 -2.00 -11.31 -13.24
CA ASN A 33 -3.22 -11.53 -14.04
C ASN A 33 -3.97 -10.26 -14.44
N CYS A 34 -3.56 -9.09 -13.93
CA CYS A 34 -4.23 -7.80 -14.18
C CYS A 34 -3.27 -6.76 -14.79
N PRO A 35 -2.73 -6.97 -16.01
CA PRO A 35 -1.71 -6.10 -16.60
C PRO A 35 -2.17 -4.66 -16.87
N ASN A 36 -3.49 -4.43 -16.93
CA ASN A 36 -4.10 -3.12 -17.14
C ASN A 36 -4.60 -2.47 -15.85
N LEU A 37 -4.26 -3.02 -14.68
CA LEU A 37 -4.66 -2.46 -13.40
C LEU A 37 -4.06 -1.06 -13.21
N ARG A 38 -4.89 -0.13 -12.73
CA ARG A 38 -4.54 1.28 -12.48
C ARG A 38 -4.74 1.68 -11.03
N TYR A 39 -5.69 1.04 -10.35
CA TYR A 39 -6.03 1.27 -8.96
C TYR A 39 -6.17 -0.05 -8.20
N LEU A 40 -5.44 -0.17 -7.09
CA LEU A 40 -5.57 -1.27 -6.13
C LEU A 40 -6.00 -0.71 -4.77
N LYS A 41 -7.14 -1.16 -4.28
CA LYS A 41 -7.56 -1.01 -2.89
C LYS A 41 -7.56 -2.38 -2.24
N ILE A 42 -6.82 -2.52 -1.15
CA ILE A 42 -6.71 -3.77 -0.41
C ILE A 42 -6.66 -3.47 1.10
N SER A 43 -7.36 -4.28 1.88
CA SER A 43 -7.20 -4.31 3.33
C SER A 43 -6.18 -5.40 3.63
N LEU A 44 -5.06 -5.02 4.20
CA LEU A 44 -4.00 -5.94 4.61
C LEU A 44 -4.23 -6.20 6.10
N MET A 45 -4.44 -7.45 6.47
CA MET A 45 -4.62 -7.85 7.86
C MET A 45 -3.81 -9.10 8.10
N ASN A 46 -2.82 -9.01 8.99
CA ASN A 46 -2.05 -10.18 9.36
C ASN A 46 -2.76 -10.92 10.50
N HIS A 47 -3.45 -12.02 10.17
CA HIS A 47 -4.10 -12.89 11.16
C HIS A 47 -3.12 -13.82 11.88
N THR A 48 -1.87 -13.89 11.41
CA THR A 48 -0.83 -14.64 12.10
C THR A 48 -0.22 -13.73 13.17
N ASN A 49 0.11 -14.26 14.35
CA ASN A 49 0.91 -13.56 15.39
C ASN A 49 2.35 -13.26 14.92
N SER A 50 2.54 -12.98 13.63
CA SER A 50 3.80 -12.68 13.00
C SER A 50 4.18 -11.23 13.29
N LEU A 51 5.47 -11.04 13.58
CA LEU A 51 6.06 -9.72 13.73
C LEU A 51 6.24 -9.00 12.38
N ILE A 52 5.91 -9.68 11.29
CA ILE A 52 6.07 -9.20 9.92
C ILE A 52 4.97 -8.18 9.59
N SER A 53 5.41 -7.05 9.06
CA SER A 53 4.55 -6.00 8.54
C SER A 53 3.66 -6.49 7.41
N GLU A 54 2.39 -6.09 7.47
CA GLU A 54 1.38 -6.34 6.44
C GLU A 54 1.78 -5.76 5.07
N PHE A 55 2.70 -4.78 5.07
CA PHE A 55 3.16 -4.10 3.88
C PHE A 55 4.37 -4.78 3.21
N GLU A 56 5.06 -5.70 3.88
CA GLU A 56 6.30 -6.31 3.38
C GLU A 56 6.10 -6.97 2.01
N ASN A 57 5.03 -7.75 1.86
CA ASN A 57 4.70 -8.45 0.62
C ASN A 57 4.44 -7.50 -0.55
N LEU A 58 3.76 -6.38 -0.31
CA LEU A 58 3.58 -5.34 -1.32
C LEU A 58 4.92 -4.74 -1.74
N SER A 59 5.81 -4.49 -0.77
CA SER A 59 7.12 -3.89 -0.99
C SER A 59 8.04 -4.78 -1.79
N ILE A 60 8.12 -6.07 -1.45
CA ILE A 60 8.94 -7.08 -2.15
C ILE A 60 8.47 -7.24 -3.60
N HIS A 61 7.16 -7.33 -3.82
CA HIS A 61 6.58 -7.63 -5.14
C HIS A 61 6.29 -6.39 -6.01
N SER A 62 6.50 -5.19 -5.47
CA SER A 62 6.18 -3.90 -6.13
C SER A 62 6.74 -3.74 -7.55
N ARG A 63 7.91 -4.31 -7.86
CA ARG A 63 8.50 -4.27 -9.22
C ARG A 63 7.71 -5.08 -10.25
N SER A 64 7.02 -6.13 -9.79
CA SER A 64 6.20 -6.99 -10.63
C SER A 64 4.81 -6.39 -10.88
N ALA A 65 4.48 -5.28 -10.22
CA ALA A 65 3.19 -4.64 -10.37
C ALA A 65 2.95 -4.19 -11.84
N PRO A 66 1.68 -4.14 -12.28
CA PRO A 66 1.31 -3.66 -13.61
C PRO A 66 1.81 -2.23 -13.84
N ILE A 67 2.42 -1.95 -15.01
CA ILE A 67 3.06 -0.64 -15.31
C ILE A 67 2.09 0.55 -15.22
N GLY A 68 0.80 0.29 -15.49
CA GLY A 68 -0.28 1.26 -15.40
C GLY A 68 -0.81 1.48 -13.99
N LEU A 69 -0.37 0.72 -12.99
CA LEU A 69 -0.77 0.88 -11.60
C LEU A 69 -0.11 2.12 -11.02
N PHE A 70 -0.91 3.03 -10.46
CA PHE A 70 -0.39 4.25 -9.82
C PHE A 70 -1.22 4.70 -8.62
N LYS A 71 -2.39 4.13 -8.40
CA LYS A 71 -3.25 4.48 -7.27
C LYS A 71 -3.35 3.31 -6.31
N PHE A 72 -3.18 3.61 -5.03
CA PHE A 72 -3.26 2.64 -3.96
C PHE A 72 -4.10 3.14 -2.80
N LYS A 73 -4.89 2.26 -2.22
CA LYS A 73 -5.53 2.48 -0.93
C LYS A 73 -5.34 1.25 -0.05
N PHE A 74 -4.69 1.45 1.08
CA PHE A 74 -4.39 0.40 2.04
C PHE A 74 -5.09 0.66 3.36
N HIS A 75 -5.67 -0.40 3.93
CA HIS A 75 -5.97 -0.47 5.35
C HIS A 75 -4.97 -1.43 5.97
N SER A 76 -4.34 -1.04 7.08
CA SER A 76 -3.32 -1.85 7.75
C SER A 76 -3.42 -1.63 9.25
N THR A 77 -3.31 -2.70 10.02
CA THR A 77 -3.25 -2.62 11.47
C THR A 77 -1.86 -2.21 11.94
N ARG A 78 -0.81 -2.64 11.22
CA ARG A 78 0.60 -2.37 11.53
C ARG A 78 1.46 -2.28 10.27
N PHE A 79 2.34 -1.29 10.25
CA PHE A 79 3.32 -1.10 9.18
C PHE A 79 4.69 -0.75 9.74
N GLU A 80 5.74 -0.96 8.94
CA GLU A 80 7.08 -0.45 9.21
C GLU A 80 7.51 0.58 8.16
N LEU A 81 8.27 1.59 8.59
CA LEU A 81 8.77 2.64 7.70
C LEU A 81 9.69 2.09 6.59
N GLU A 82 10.44 1.03 6.90
CA GLU A 82 11.35 0.42 5.94
C GLU A 82 10.60 -0.25 4.78
N ASP A 83 9.39 -0.77 5.01
CA ASP A 83 8.58 -1.33 3.93
C ASP A 83 8.12 -0.25 2.98
N PHE A 84 7.63 0.89 3.48
CA PHE A 84 7.25 2.01 2.62
C PHE A 84 8.46 2.51 1.83
N LYS A 85 9.61 2.63 2.49
CA LYS A 85 10.86 3.01 1.84
C LYS A 85 11.24 2.04 0.71
N LEU A 86 11.19 0.73 0.99
CA LEU A 86 11.46 -0.32 0.00
C LEU A 86 10.48 -0.25 -1.18
N PHE A 87 9.18 -0.10 -0.90
CA PHE A 87 8.14 0.07 -1.91
C PHE A 87 8.43 1.25 -2.82
N PHE A 88 8.70 2.44 -2.26
CA PHE A 88 8.97 3.63 -3.05
C PHE A 88 10.30 3.55 -3.81
N ASP A 89 11.33 2.92 -3.23
CA ASP A 89 12.59 2.69 -3.93
C ASP A 89 12.43 1.75 -5.12
N ASN A 90 11.52 0.79 -5.03
CA ASN A 90 11.14 -0.11 -6.12
C ASN A 90 10.18 0.54 -7.13
N TRP A 91 9.53 1.66 -6.79
CA TRP A 91 8.58 2.35 -7.67
C TRP A 91 9.20 3.40 -8.61
N LYS A 92 10.53 3.45 -8.70
CA LYS A 92 11.26 4.38 -9.59
C LYS A 92 10.95 4.10 -11.07
N ASN A 93 10.94 5.15 -11.89
CA ASN A 93 10.68 5.09 -13.34
C ASN A 93 9.25 4.63 -13.70
N ARG A 94 8.28 4.89 -12.82
CA ARG A 94 6.87 4.55 -13.00
C ARG A 94 6.00 5.79 -12.79
N ASN A 95 4.71 5.66 -13.05
CA ASN A 95 3.77 6.72 -12.74
C ASN A 95 3.82 7.04 -11.23
N PRO A 96 3.95 8.33 -10.85
CA PRO A 96 3.97 8.74 -9.45
C PRO A 96 2.72 8.28 -8.70
N VAL A 97 2.92 7.79 -7.47
CA VAL A 97 1.91 7.13 -6.65
C VAL A 97 0.88 8.13 -6.10
N LEU A 98 -0.40 7.77 -6.21
CA LEU A 98 -1.48 8.32 -5.40
C LEU A 98 -1.78 7.34 -4.27
N LEU A 99 -1.42 7.70 -3.04
CA LEU A 99 -1.46 6.80 -1.89
C LEU A 99 -2.55 7.20 -0.90
N THR A 100 -3.30 6.23 -0.40
CA THR A 100 -4.16 6.42 0.77
C THR A 100 -3.84 5.31 1.77
N ILE A 101 -3.54 5.68 3.01
CA ILE A 101 -3.32 4.72 4.08
C ILE A 101 -4.32 5.02 5.19
N SER A 102 -4.90 3.96 5.71
CA SER A 102 -5.68 3.98 6.93
C SER A 102 -5.04 3.01 7.90
N TYR A 103 -4.82 3.45 9.14
CA TYR A 103 -4.30 2.59 10.19
C TYR A 103 -5.07 2.75 11.50
N THR A 104 -5.04 1.69 12.29
CA THR A 104 -5.66 1.68 13.62
C THR A 104 -4.82 2.50 14.62
N PRO A 105 -5.40 3.51 15.30
CA PRO A 105 -4.64 4.47 16.12
C PRO A 105 -3.86 3.85 17.28
N PHE A 106 -4.26 2.67 17.75
CA PHE A 106 -3.64 1.99 18.88
C PHE A 106 -2.21 1.50 18.60
N PHE A 107 -1.85 1.29 17.34
CA PHE A 107 -0.60 0.66 16.96
C PHE A 107 0.46 1.62 16.42
N VAL A 108 0.12 2.90 16.26
CA VAL A 108 1.02 3.92 15.72
C VAL A 108 1.01 5.12 16.65
N ASN A 109 2.15 5.42 17.26
CA ASN A 109 2.30 6.59 18.11
C ASN A 109 2.59 7.86 17.29
N LEU A 110 2.53 9.02 17.94
CA LEU A 110 2.73 10.32 17.27
C LEU A 110 4.12 10.46 16.61
N SER A 111 5.16 9.89 17.22
CA SER A 111 6.52 9.92 16.65
C SER A 111 6.60 9.09 15.37
N GLU A 112 6.03 7.88 15.36
CA GLU A 112 5.95 7.02 14.18
C GLU A 112 5.14 7.68 13.06
N HIS A 113 4.04 8.36 13.40
CA HIS A 113 3.26 9.14 12.44
C HIS A 113 4.10 10.26 11.80
N HIS A 114 4.83 11.05 12.60
CA HIS A 114 5.71 12.10 12.05
C HIS A 114 6.81 11.52 11.14
N GLN A 115 7.44 10.41 11.54
CA GLN A 115 8.45 9.75 10.72
C GLN A 115 7.88 9.23 9.39
N LEU A 116 6.63 8.74 9.40
CA LEU A 116 5.92 8.34 8.18
C LEU A 116 5.67 9.53 7.26
N VAL A 117 5.19 10.65 7.81
CA VAL A 117 4.96 11.90 7.06
C VAL A 117 6.26 12.43 6.45
N ASP A 118 7.35 12.48 7.24
CA ASP A 118 8.66 12.91 6.77
C ASP A 118 9.18 12.03 5.63
N LEU A 119 8.99 10.72 5.74
CA LEU A 119 9.32 9.77 4.67
C LEU A 119 8.52 10.08 3.39
N PHE A 120 7.23 10.34 3.52
CA PHE A 120 6.36 10.57 2.36
C PHE A 120 6.66 11.90 1.68
N GLU A 121 6.90 12.97 2.43
CA GLU A 121 7.34 14.25 1.86
C GLU A 121 8.68 14.11 1.15
N LYS A 122 9.64 13.34 1.71
CA LYS A 122 10.90 13.03 1.03
C LYS A 122 10.69 12.33 -0.32
N TYR A 123 9.76 11.38 -0.42
CA TYR A 123 9.48 10.66 -1.68
C TYR A 123 8.59 11.45 -2.64
N LYS A 124 7.86 12.45 -2.17
CA LYS A 124 7.14 13.42 -2.99
C LYS A 124 8.09 14.38 -3.70
N VAL A 125 9.13 14.87 -3.02
CA VAL A 125 10.21 15.67 -3.64
C VAL A 125 10.94 14.89 -4.74
N LYS A 126 11.07 13.56 -4.57
CA LYS A 126 11.64 12.65 -5.58
C LYS A 126 10.67 12.30 -6.73
N GLU A 127 9.48 12.90 -6.75
CA GLU A 127 8.41 12.63 -7.71
C GLU A 127 7.93 11.16 -7.73
N ILE A 128 8.23 10.38 -6.69
CA ILE A 128 7.73 9.01 -6.56
C ILE A 128 6.29 9.02 -6.03
N ILE A 129 5.97 9.95 -5.13
CA ILE A 129 4.61 10.18 -4.62
C ILE A 129 4.07 11.46 -5.25
N LYS A 130 2.90 11.39 -5.87
CA LYS A 130 2.18 12.56 -6.38
C LYS A 130 1.30 13.20 -5.31
N LYS A 131 0.57 12.37 -4.57
CA LYS A 131 -0.30 12.78 -3.48
C LYS A 131 -0.47 11.62 -2.52
N TYR A 132 -0.53 11.91 -1.23
CA TYR A 132 -0.91 10.94 -0.22
C TYR A 132 -2.02 11.49 0.67
N TYR A 133 -2.74 10.58 1.32
CA TYR A 133 -3.65 10.85 2.43
C TYR A 133 -3.42 9.77 3.49
N ILE A 134 -3.22 10.20 4.72
CA ILE A 134 -3.06 9.30 5.87
C ILE A 134 -4.28 9.53 6.75
N SER A 135 -5.02 8.47 7.01
CA SER A 135 -6.16 8.47 7.93
C SER A 135 -5.80 7.67 9.18
N GLY A 136 -5.86 8.36 10.31
CA GLY A 136 -5.64 7.86 11.67
C GLY A 136 -6.15 8.94 12.65
N HIS A 137 -6.46 8.57 13.90
CA HIS A 137 -6.90 9.55 14.92
C HIS A 137 -5.72 10.44 15.36
N PHE A 138 -5.34 11.40 14.53
CA PHE A 138 -4.52 12.54 14.95
C PHE A 138 -5.01 13.89 14.37
N GLU A 139 -6.12 13.91 13.62
CA GLU A 139 -6.70 15.15 13.09
C GLU A 139 -7.38 16.06 14.15
N GLU A 140 -7.26 15.80 15.46
CA GLU A 140 -7.96 16.59 16.50
C GLU A 140 -7.09 17.37 17.52
N PHE A 141 -5.75 17.35 17.46
CA PHE A 141 -4.93 18.08 18.46
C PHE A 141 -4.01 19.18 17.92
N SER A 142 -3.98 19.48 16.63
CA SER A 142 -3.13 20.55 16.07
C SER A 142 -3.84 21.90 15.83
N ASN A 143 -5.08 22.08 16.30
CA ASN A 143 -5.84 23.33 16.13
C ASN A 143 -6.25 24.02 17.45
N ASN A 144 -5.46 23.92 18.52
CA ASN A 144 -5.60 24.80 19.69
C ASN A 144 -4.27 24.88 20.45
N TYR A 145 -3.41 25.86 20.12
CA TYR A 145 -2.66 26.75 21.05
C TYR A 145 -1.99 27.86 20.23
#